data_AF-A0A3C0ICU4-F1
#
_entry.id   AF-A0A3C0ICU4-F1
#
_cell.length_a   1.000
_cell.length_b   1.000
_cell.length_c   1.000
_cell.angle_alpha   90.00
_cell.angle_beta   90.00
_cell.angle_gamma   90.00
#
_symmetry.space_group_name_H-M   'P 1'
#
loop_
_entity.id
_entity.type
_entity.pdbx_description
1 polymer ?
#
loop_
_entity_poly.entity_id
_entity_poly.type
_entity_poly.pdbx_seq_one_letter_code
_entity_poly.pdbx_strand_id
1 'polypeptide(L)'
;MTQKLSALFLVGVLGLVLTSKSTLAQGTFNAINDGSWDSPSTWTCISGTCGPGYPTNPADVATITIYTVTTVGTINITSLEIGTGGVLDLRDYTGHTIGTFTGNDGALVRITAASGTAPFPAIATDNYTNIDKSVVEFYGNTSYSIPARQYPTLSITGSNTKTFTAGAVSIVGDLNVEIGAILNLGSANITVTQTANIRGSLIDEVNGGSNQFQAEFNVFPGGNLKDGAGVAIANAYIFFGSVNVLGNFTAAANSANTSTFEFRNAITTFAGSTFNLANNGQYRFASASLISINAQEAMTFGLSGEGAPCVVSANVVVNTSGSGGVITFNLGSGNFTINSGFSFSNNNGSLGITLNGVAPAQLTGAGTWIQNDNAVLNYQLANQISSAVDFGSNLNTVIYGSGGNQSILGTTYHHVTFNNAGTKTLKGNLIANGDLRILGTAILNTLDVSLQRNVSISGNLERGSSAVFNQGTGRVTLNAPTQQSIKGGFTFYKLVSAATSRIILDPTTPI
;
A
#
# COMPACT_ATOMS: atom_id res chain seq x y z
N MET A 1 -56.79 -86.86 -40.42
CA MET A 1 -56.18 -87.79 -39.45
C MET A 1 -54.72 -87.40 -39.31
N THR A 2 -54.34 -86.94 -38.11
CA THR A 2 -52.97 -86.78 -37.59
C THR A 2 -51.98 -85.90 -38.37
N GLN A 3 -51.79 -84.66 -37.92
CA GLN A 3 -50.49 -83.99 -38.01
C GLN A 3 -50.00 -83.57 -36.62
N LYS A 4 -48.76 -83.98 -36.34
CA LYS A 4 -47.92 -83.59 -35.21
C LYS A 4 -47.66 -82.08 -35.26
N LEU A 5 -47.79 -81.40 -34.13
CA LEU A 5 -47.11 -80.13 -33.89
C LEU A 5 -46.33 -80.24 -32.57
N SER A 6 -45.02 -80.19 -32.70
CA SER A 6 -44.03 -80.26 -31.62
C SER A 6 -43.93 -78.90 -30.95
N ALA A 7 -44.22 -78.81 -29.64
CA ALA A 7 -43.91 -77.63 -28.84
C ALA A 7 -42.57 -77.84 -28.13
N LEU A 8 -41.62 -76.99 -28.51
CA LEU A 8 -40.25 -76.84 -28.03
C LEU A 8 -40.26 -76.29 -26.59
N PHE A 9 -39.80 -77.07 -25.62
CA PHE A 9 -39.51 -76.59 -24.27
C PHE A 9 -38.12 -75.92 -24.27
N LEU A 10 -38.09 -74.59 -24.15
CA LEU A 10 -36.87 -73.82 -23.85
C LEU A 10 -37.06 -73.18 -22.46
N VAL A 11 -36.62 -73.89 -21.41
CA VAL A 11 -36.45 -73.30 -20.07
C VAL A 11 -35.04 -72.74 -20.02
N GLY A 12 -34.92 -71.48 -20.43
CA GLY A 12 -33.72 -70.69 -20.20
C GLY A 12 -33.59 -70.39 -18.70
N VAL A 13 -32.46 -70.80 -18.12
CA VAL A 13 -32.04 -70.46 -16.77
C VAL A 13 -31.97 -68.94 -16.65
N LEU A 14 -32.95 -68.34 -15.96
CA LEU A 14 -32.91 -66.94 -15.56
C LEU A 14 -31.91 -66.82 -14.40
N GLY A 15 -30.65 -66.56 -14.74
CA GLY A 15 -29.63 -66.16 -13.77
C GLY A 15 -29.97 -64.78 -13.22
N LEU A 16 -30.80 -64.75 -12.18
CA LEU A 16 -31.08 -63.55 -11.41
C LEU A 16 -29.82 -63.19 -10.61
N VAL A 17 -28.92 -62.41 -11.21
CA VAL A 17 -27.84 -61.74 -10.47
C VAL A 17 -28.48 -60.60 -9.68
N LEU A 18 -28.94 -60.92 -8.47
CA LEU A 18 -29.16 -59.92 -7.42
C LEU A 18 -27.78 -59.36 -7.06
N THR A 19 -27.33 -58.34 -7.79
CA THR A 19 -26.39 -57.39 -7.21
C THR A 19 -27.19 -56.63 -6.16
N SER A 20 -27.14 -57.09 -4.92
CA SER A 20 -27.53 -56.26 -3.79
C SER A 20 -26.63 -55.03 -3.86
N LYS A 21 -27.12 -53.96 -4.48
CA LYS A 21 -26.60 -52.62 -4.27
C LYS A 21 -26.90 -52.35 -2.81
N SER A 22 -26.00 -52.81 -1.94
CA SER A 22 -26.06 -52.52 -0.52
C SER A 22 -26.18 -51.01 -0.45
N THR A 23 -27.33 -50.53 -0.02
CA THR A 23 -27.52 -49.16 0.45
C THR A 23 -26.54 -49.03 1.60
N LEU A 24 -25.32 -48.63 1.26
CA LEU A 24 -24.25 -48.39 2.20
C LEU A 24 -24.72 -47.31 3.17
N ALA A 25 -24.35 -47.55 4.41
CA ALA A 25 -24.91 -46.90 5.56
C ALA A 25 -24.29 -45.52 5.80
N GLN A 26 -25.16 -44.56 6.12
CA GLN A 26 -24.76 -43.27 6.69
C GLN A 26 -24.16 -43.48 8.08
N GLY A 27 -23.03 -42.83 8.39
CA GLY A 27 -22.42 -42.92 9.71
C GLY A 27 -21.25 -41.97 9.93
N THR A 28 -21.15 -41.40 11.14
CA THR A 28 -20.17 -40.39 11.55
C THR A 28 -18.79 -41.01 11.82
N PHE A 29 -17.76 -40.47 11.18
CA PHE A 29 -16.36 -40.88 11.34
C PHE A 29 -15.55 -39.80 12.05
N ASN A 30 -14.64 -40.20 12.94
CA ASN A 30 -13.59 -39.32 13.47
C ASN A 30 -12.22 -39.81 13.04
N ALA A 31 -11.33 -38.89 12.69
CA ALA A 31 -9.92 -39.21 12.61
C ALA A 31 -9.40 -39.44 14.03
N ILE A 32 -8.70 -40.55 14.26
CA ILE A 32 -8.08 -40.89 15.56
C ILE A 32 -6.57 -40.76 15.53
N ASN A 33 -5.97 -40.69 14.34
CA ASN A 33 -4.54 -40.54 14.11
C ASN A 33 -4.31 -39.67 12.87
N ASP A 34 -3.08 -39.18 12.72
CA ASP A 34 -2.63 -38.61 11.45
C ASP A 34 -2.45 -39.72 10.41
N GLY A 35 -2.86 -39.47 9.17
CA GLY A 35 -2.71 -40.49 8.13
C GLY A 35 -3.37 -40.17 6.79
N SER A 36 -3.28 -41.15 5.90
CA SER A 36 -3.97 -41.08 4.61
C SER A 36 -5.48 -41.31 4.80
N TRP A 37 -6.29 -40.64 3.97
CA TRP A 37 -7.75 -40.76 3.99
C TRP A 37 -8.21 -42.20 3.77
N ASP A 38 -7.53 -42.92 2.89
CA ASP A 38 -7.80 -44.31 2.52
C ASP A 38 -7.21 -45.35 3.48
N SER A 39 -6.57 -44.93 4.58
CA SER A 39 -6.07 -45.84 5.61
C SER A 39 -7.14 -46.08 6.68
N PRO A 40 -7.62 -47.33 6.88
CA PRO A 40 -8.57 -47.64 7.96
C PRO A 40 -8.06 -47.28 9.35
N SER A 41 -6.74 -47.27 9.57
CA SER A 41 -6.12 -46.92 10.86
C SER A 41 -6.22 -45.43 11.23
N THR A 42 -6.59 -44.58 10.26
CA THR A 42 -6.83 -43.16 10.46
C THR A 42 -8.19 -42.91 11.14
N TRP A 43 -9.16 -43.83 11.01
CA TRP A 43 -10.56 -43.55 11.30
C TRP A 43 -11.16 -44.41 12.40
N THR A 44 -12.14 -43.85 13.11
CA THR A 44 -13.08 -44.58 13.97
C THR A 44 -14.52 -44.20 13.61
N CYS A 45 -15.43 -45.17 13.62
CA CYS A 45 -16.87 -44.93 13.47
C CYS A 45 -17.47 -44.63 14.84
N ILE A 46 -18.08 -43.45 14.99
CA ILE A 46 -18.69 -43.01 16.27
C ILE A 46 -20.16 -43.40 16.33
N SER A 47 -20.86 -43.29 15.21
CA SER A 47 -22.31 -43.56 15.14
C SER A 47 -22.74 -43.93 13.72
N GLY A 48 -23.79 -44.73 13.59
CA GLY A 48 -24.29 -45.23 12.31
C GLY A 48 -23.77 -46.62 11.99
N THR A 49 -24.06 -47.10 10.78
CA THR A 49 -23.68 -48.44 10.32
C THR A 49 -22.39 -48.39 9.49
N CYS A 50 -21.35 -47.70 9.99
CA CYS A 50 -20.08 -47.66 9.27
C CYS A 50 -19.41 -49.05 9.32
N GLY A 51 -19.09 -49.62 8.15
CA GLY A 51 -18.31 -50.85 8.06
C GLY A 51 -16.87 -50.65 8.59
N PRO A 52 -16.12 -51.73 8.86
CA PRO A 52 -14.69 -51.62 9.15
C PRO A 52 -13.99 -50.98 7.93
N GLY A 53 -13.46 -49.77 8.10
CA GLY A 53 -12.85 -49.05 6.98
C GLY A 53 -12.77 -47.55 7.17
N TYR A 54 -12.54 -46.87 6.05
CA TYR A 54 -12.47 -45.41 5.92
C TYR A 54 -13.69 -44.87 5.17
N PRO A 55 -13.95 -43.55 5.18
CA PRO A 55 -15.08 -42.96 4.46
C PRO A 55 -14.93 -43.18 2.94
N THR A 56 -15.79 -43.99 2.32
CA THR A 56 -15.65 -44.45 0.92
C THR A 56 -16.76 -43.99 -0.04
N ASN A 57 -17.93 -43.57 0.43
CA ASN A 57 -19.08 -43.31 -0.45
C ASN A 57 -19.63 -41.87 -0.35
N PRO A 58 -19.92 -41.19 -1.49
CA PRO A 58 -20.55 -39.86 -1.57
C PRO A 58 -21.80 -39.62 -0.70
N ALA A 59 -22.57 -40.67 -0.43
CA ALA A 59 -23.83 -40.58 0.31
C ALA A 59 -23.67 -40.79 1.83
N ASP A 60 -22.44 -41.08 2.28
CA ASP A 60 -22.16 -41.37 3.69
C ASP A 60 -21.98 -40.06 4.45
N VAL A 61 -22.99 -39.77 5.27
CA VAL A 61 -23.07 -38.64 6.20
C VAL A 61 -22.06 -38.82 7.32
N ALA A 62 -21.27 -37.78 7.66
CA ALA A 62 -20.48 -37.73 8.89
C ALA A 62 -19.87 -36.36 9.16
N THR A 63 -20.14 -35.76 10.31
CA THR A 63 -19.21 -34.78 10.91
C THR A 63 -17.83 -35.44 11.06
N ILE A 64 -16.85 -35.01 10.28
CA ILE A 64 -15.51 -35.62 10.27
C ILE A 64 -14.54 -34.74 11.05
N THR A 65 -14.33 -35.00 12.33
CA THR A 65 -13.29 -34.32 13.12
C THR A 65 -11.92 -34.84 12.70
N ILE A 66 -11.12 -33.97 12.06
CA ILE A 66 -9.78 -34.28 11.55
C ILE A 66 -8.69 -33.74 12.50
N TYR A 67 -7.62 -34.51 12.70
CA TYR A 67 -6.35 -34.05 13.28
C TYR A 67 -5.33 -33.72 12.17
N THR A 68 -4.86 -34.70 11.39
CA THR A 68 -4.15 -34.45 10.11
C THR A 68 -4.47 -35.54 9.09
N VAL A 69 -5.19 -35.22 8.01
CA VAL A 69 -5.54 -36.20 6.98
C VAL A 69 -5.11 -35.73 5.60
N THR A 70 -4.42 -36.60 4.86
CA THR A 70 -4.07 -36.39 3.45
C THR A 70 -5.01 -37.18 2.55
N THR A 71 -5.61 -36.56 1.54
CA THR A 71 -6.51 -37.23 0.61
C THR A 71 -5.74 -38.05 -0.45
N VAL A 72 -6.41 -39.05 -1.05
CA VAL A 72 -5.94 -39.75 -2.26
C VAL A 72 -7.13 -39.85 -3.21
N GLY A 73 -7.07 -39.17 -4.36
CA GLY A 73 -8.14 -39.16 -5.36
C GLY A 73 -9.33 -38.27 -4.99
N THR A 74 -10.47 -38.48 -5.66
CA THR A 74 -11.69 -37.66 -5.49
C THR A 74 -12.49 -38.10 -4.26
N ILE A 75 -12.94 -37.14 -3.45
CA ILE A 75 -13.79 -37.37 -2.28
C ILE A 75 -15.06 -36.55 -2.42
N ASN A 76 -16.21 -37.16 -2.14
CA ASN A 76 -17.50 -36.49 -2.10
C ASN A 76 -18.04 -36.62 -0.67
N ILE A 77 -18.25 -35.52 0.03
CA ILE A 77 -18.69 -35.50 1.44
C ILE A 77 -19.90 -34.59 1.57
N THR A 78 -20.92 -34.97 2.33
CA THR A 78 -22.08 -34.09 2.56
C THR A 78 -21.81 -33.00 3.59
N SER A 79 -21.05 -33.30 4.65
CA SER A 79 -20.64 -32.33 5.68
C SER A 79 -19.24 -32.69 6.20
N LEU A 80 -18.38 -31.70 6.40
CA LEU A 80 -17.03 -31.85 6.95
C LEU A 80 -16.85 -30.86 8.10
N GLU A 81 -16.33 -31.33 9.23
CA GLU A 81 -16.02 -30.47 10.39
C GLU A 81 -14.58 -30.64 10.85
N ILE A 82 -13.67 -29.73 10.49
CA ILE A 82 -12.30 -29.81 11.00
C ILE A 82 -12.26 -29.32 12.46
N GLY A 83 -11.79 -30.18 13.36
CA GLY A 83 -11.62 -29.87 14.77
C GLY A 83 -10.60 -28.74 15.01
N THR A 84 -10.57 -28.21 16.23
CA THR A 84 -9.58 -27.20 16.64
C THR A 84 -8.16 -27.71 16.38
N GLY A 85 -7.38 -26.96 15.61
CA GLY A 85 -6.02 -27.32 15.20
C GLY A 85 -5.90 -28.47 14.18
N GLY A 86 -7.03 -28.99 13.69
CA GLY A 86 -7.04 -30.05 12.69
C GLY A 86 -6.58 -29.59 11.30
N VAL A 87 -6.04 -30.51 10.50
CA VAL A 87 -5.49 -30.25 9.16
C VAL A 87 -6.08 -31.22 8.14
N LEU A 88 -6.74 -30.71 7.12
CA LEU A 88 -7.09 -31.47 5.91
C LEU A 88 -6.18 -31.03 4.76
N ASP A 89 -5.34 -31.93 4.28
CA ASP A 89 -4.46 -31.70 3.14
C ASP A 89 -5.04 -32.38 1.89
N LEU A 90 -5.57 -31.57 0.98
CA LEU A 90 -6.19 -32.00 -0.27
C LEU A 90 -5.16 -32.25 -1.39
N ARG A 91 -3.91 -31.82 -1.17
CA ARG A 91 -2.85 -31.81 -2.17
C ARG A 91 -3.31 -31.23 -3.52
N ASP A 92 -2.97 -31.88 -4.62
CA ASP A 92 -3.32 -31.55 -6.00
C ASP A 92 -4.43 -32.45 -6.59
N TYR A 93 -5.16 -33.18 -5.74
CA TYR A 93 -6.24 -34.06 -6.18
C TYR A 93 -7.49 -33.27 -6.59
N THR A 94 -8.05 -33.58 -7.76
CA THR A 94 -9.23 -32.90 -8.31
C THR A 94 -10.54 -33.63 -8.02
N GLY A 95 -11.66 -32.93 -8.21
CA GLY A 95 -13.01 -33.51 -8.17
C GLY A 95 -13.65 -33.57 -6.77
N HIS A 96 -12.97 -33.08 -5.73
CA HIS A 96 -13.53 -33.04 -4.39
C HIS A 96 -14.85 -32.24 -4.34
N THR A 97 -15.89 -32.81 -3.73
CA THR A 97 -17.12 -32.09 -3.40
C THR A 97 -17.40 -32.17 -1.90
N ILE A 98 -17.75 -31.04 -1.29
CA ILE A 98 -18.09 -30.94 0.14
C ILE A 98 -19.41 -30.19 0.24
N GLY A 99 -20.46 -30.80 0.79
CA GLY A 99 -21.76 -30.14 0.90
C GLY A 99 -21.74 -28.95 1.86
N THR A 100 -21.37 -29.21 3.11
CA THR A 100 -21.20 -28.21 4.17
C THR A 100 -19.79 -28.30 4.76
N PHE A 101 -19.12 -27.17 4.93
CA PHE A 101 -17.79 -27.10 5.53
C PHE A 101 -17.85 -26.27 6.82
N THR A 102 -17.47 -26.89 7.94
CA THR A 102 -17.31 -26.23 9.24
C THR A 102 -15.85 -26.33 9.67
N GLY A 103 -15.22 -25.20 9.96
CA GLY A 103 -13.90 -25.17 10.58
C GLY A 103 -14.01 -24.64 12.00
N ASN A 104 -13.40 -25.33 12.95
CA ASN A 104 -13.22 -24.80 14.31
C ASN A 104 -11.96 -23.94 14.38
N ASP A 105 -11.73 -23.28 15.52
CA ASP A 105 -10.58 -22.37 15.71
C ASP A 105 -9.25 -23.07 15.36
N GLY A 106 -8.52 -22.52 14.39
CA GLY A 106 -7.23 -23.06 13.96
C GLY A 106 -7.31 -24.28 13.03
N ALA A 107 -8.50 -24.66 12.55
CA ALA A 107 -8.65 -25.63 11.48
C ALA A 107 -7.93 -25.17 10.21
N LEU A 108 -7.19 -26.06 9.56
CA LEU A 108 -6.36 -25.79 8.38
C LEU A 108 -6.78 -26.67 7.20
N VAL A 109 -7.06 -26.07 6.05
CA VAL A 109 -7.24 -26.76 4.77
C VAL A 109 -6.06 -26.42 3.87
N ARG A 110 -5.27 -27.42 3.49
CA ARG A 110 -4.08 -27.25 2.65
C ARG A 110 -4.34 -27.72 1.23
N ILE A 111 -3.93 -26.91 0.27
CA ILE A 111 -4.12 -27.16 -1.16
C ILE A 111 -2.84 -26.82 -1.91
N THR A 112 -2.45 -27.68 -2.85
CA THR A 112 -1.37 -27.40 -3.80
C THR A 112 -1.84 -27.75 -5.22
N ALA A 113 -1.05 -27.41 -6.22
CA ALA A 113 -1.24 -27.86 -7.59
C ALA A 113 0.12 -28.08 -8.23
N ALA A 114 0.31 -29.21 -8.89
CA ALA A 114 1.51 -29.42 -9.71
C ALA A 114 1.58 -28.42 -10.89
N SER A 115 0.42 -28.01 -11.41
CA SER A 115 0.25 -26.97 -12.43
C SER A 115 -1.23 -26.56 -12.53
N GLY A 116 -1.55 -25.57 -13.37
CA GLY A 116 -2.94 -25.20 -13.67
C GLY A 116 -3.62 -24.50 -12.50
N THR A 117 -4.89 -24.80 -12.24
CA THR A 117 -5.65 -24.21 -11.12
C THR A 117 -5.69 -25.18 -9.95
N ALA A 118 -5.42 -24.68 -8.74
CA ALA A 118 -5.52 -25.45 -7.51
C ALA A 118 -6.92 -26.07 -7.36
N PRO A 119 -7.01 -27.36 -7.00
CA PRO A 119 -8.27 -28.10 -6.99
C PRO A 119 -9.08 -27.82 -5.72
N PHE A 120 -9.53 -26.58 -5.58
CA PHE A 120 -10.39 -26.23 -4.45
C PHE A 120 -11.72 -27.01 -4.55
N PRO A 121 -12.19 -27.67 -3.47
CA PRO A 121 -13.42 -28.44 -3.49
C PRO A 121 -14.62 -27.63 -4.00
N ALA A 122 -15.50 -28.27 -4.78
CA ALA A 122 -16.80 -27.68 -5.05
C ALA A 122 -17.63 -27.75 -3.78
N ILE A 123 -18.07 -26.59 -3.27
CA ILE A 123 -18.91 -26.50 -2.08
C ILE A 123 -20.33 -26.19 -2.55
N ALA A 124 -21.25 -27.13 -2.32
CA ALA A 124 -22.53 -27.22 -3.05
C ALA A 124 -23.49 -26.05 -2.79
N THR A 125 -23.22 -25.27 -1.76
CA THR A 125 -23.91 -24.06 -1.33
C THR A 125 -22.92 -23.29 -0.46
N ASP A 126 -22.96 -21.97 -0.41
CA ASP A 126 -22.15 -21.14 0.52
C ASP A 126 -22.49 -21.36 2.01
N ASN A 127 -22.79 -22.60 2.40
CA ASN A 127 -22.96 -23.10 3.76
C ASN A 127 -21.58 -23.24 4.42
N TYR A 128 -20.90 -22.11 4.51
CA TYR A 128 -19.73 -21.92 5.33
C TYR A 128 -20.21 -21.52 6.72
N THR A 129 -20.32 -22.47 7.63
CA THR A 129 -20.55 -22.18 9.05
C THR A 129 -19.20 -22.07 9.75
N ASN A 130 -18.94 -20.94 10.42
CA ASN A 130 -17.70 -20.68 11.16
C ASN A 130 -16.42 -20.69 10.32
N ILE A 131 -16.48 -20.45 9.00
CA ILE A 131 -15.27 -20.50 8.19
C ILE A 131 -14.26 -19.44 8.63
N ASP A 132 -14.71 -18.29 9.13
CA ASP A 132 -13.90 -17.21 9.69
C ASP A 132 -12.87 -17.68 10.75
N LYS A 133 -13.07 -18.86 11.33
CA LYS A 133 -12.18 -19.49 12.31
C LYS A 133 -11.12 -20.43 11.73
N SER A 134 -11.21 -20.72 10.43
CA SER A 134 -10.32 -21.63 9.71
C SER A 134 -9.33 -20.91 8.80
N VAL A 135 -8.28 -21.63 8.43
CA VAL A 135 -7.22 -21.19 7.52
C VAL A 135 -7.28 -22.04 6.26
N VAL A 136 -7.35 -21.41 5.10
CA VAL A 136 -7.05 -22.04 3.82
C VAL A 136 -5.61 -21.71 3.47
N GLU A 137 -4.77 -22.73 3.29
CA GLU A 137 -3.38 -22.58 2.87
C GLU A 137 -3.17 -23.07 1.43
N PHE A 138 -2.64 -22.21 0.59
CA PHE A 138 -2.08 -22.59 -0.71
C PHE A 138 -0.55 -22.72 -0.61
N TYR A 139 -0.05 -23.95 -0.63
CA TYR A 139 1.34 -24.28 -0.33
C TYR A 139 2.09 -24.92 -1.52
N GLY A 140 3.38 -25.18 -1.35
CA GLY A 140 4.21 -25.87 -2.35
C GLY A 140 5.05 -24.93 -3.21
N ASN A 141 5.91 -25.53 -4.03
CA ASN A 141 7.00 -24.84 -4.75
C ASN A 141 6.75 -24.79 -6.27
N THR A 142 5.51 -24.84 -6.71
CA THR A 142 5.10 -24.77 -8.11
C THR A 142 4.24 -23.54 -8.33
N SER A 143 4.31 -22.96 -9.52
CA SER A 143 3.39 -21.89 -9.89
C SER A 143 2.05 -22.47 -10.32
N TYR A 144 0.95 -21.92 -9.80
CA TYR A 144 -0.41 -22.34 -10.14
C TYR A 144 -1.42 -21.23 -9.85
N SER A 145 -2.62 -21.37 -10.40
CA SER A 145 -3.72 -20.44 -10.21
C SER A 145 -4.55 -20.78 -8.96
N ILE A 146 -4.93 -19.78 -8.20
CA ILE A 146 -5.85 -19.87 -7.06
C ILE A 146 -7.24 -19.42 -7.54
N PRO A 147 -8.32 -20.20 -7.31
CA PRO A 147 -9.67 -19.77 -7.67
C PRO A 147 -10.07 -18.45 -7.00
N ALA A 148 -10.70 -17.53 -7.74
CA ALA A 148 -11.29 -16.33 -7.15
C ALA A 148 -12.60 -16.68 -6.42
N ARG A 149 -12.64 -16.47 -5.10
CA ARG A 149 -13.79 -16.75 -4.22
C ARG A 149 -13.61 -16.09 -2.85
N GLN A 150 -14.55 -16.36 -1.95
CA GLN A 150 -14.43 -16.04 -0.54
C GLN A 150 -13.53 -17.04 0.18
N TYR A 151 -12.61 -16.51 0.99
CA TYR A 151 -11.74 -17.24 1.90
C TYR A 151 -11.93 -16.70 3.31
N PRO A 152 -11.69 -17.53 4.34
CA PRO A 152 -11.62 -17.08 5.72
C PRO A 152 -10.28 -16.40 5.96
N THR A 153 -9.42 -16.96 6.81
CA THR A 153 -8.00 -16.66 6.78
C THR A 153 -7.37 -17.36 5.58
N LEU A 154 -6.62 -16.62 4.77
CA LEU A 154 -5.88 -17.14 3.63
C LEU A 154 -4.39 -17.12 3.94
N SER A 155 -3.72 -18.25 3.83
CA SER A 155 -2.27 -18.36 3.96
C SER A 155 -1.63 -18.81 2.65
N ILE A 156 -0.53 -18.17 2.27
CA ILE A 156 0.23 -18.49 1.07
C ILE A 156 1.66 -18.86 1.50
N THR A 157 2.08 -20.09 1.22
CA THR A 157 3.37 -20.63 1.68
C THR A 157 4.11 -21.38 0.56
N GLY A 158 5.38 -21.71 0.82
CA GLY A 158 6.27 -22.31 -0.17
C GLY A 158 6.92 -21.24 -1.06
N SER A 159 7.31 -21.63 -2.26
CA SER A 159 7.96 -20.74 -3.24
C SER A 159 7.17 -20.66 -4.54
N ASN A 160 7.67 -19.84 -5.48
CA ASN A 160 7.05 -19.58 -6.78
C ASN A 160 5.69 -18.86 -6.68
N THR A 161 5.16 -18.48 -7.84
CA THR A 161 4.04 -17.56 -7.96
C THR A 161 2.71 -18.30 -7.94
N LYS A 162 1.85 -17.94 -6.99
CA LYS A 162 0.45 -18.39 -6.96
C LYS A 162 -0.43 -17.22 -7.37
N THR A 163 -1.23 -17.39 -8.42
CA THR A 163 -1.94 -16.27 -9.05
C THR A 163 -3.43 -16.43 -8.93
N PHE A 164 -4.18 -15.43 -8.47
CA PHE A 164 -5.64 -15.54 -8.53
C PHE A 164 -6.14 -15.63 -9.98
N THR A 165 -7.13 -16.49 -10.23
CA THR A 165 -7.93 -16.41 -11.45
C THR A 165 -8.72 -15.10 -11.46
N ALA A 166 -9.16 -14.63 -12.63
CA ALA A 166 -10.01 -13.45 -12.72
C ALA A 166 -11.29 -13.58 -11.85
N GLY A 167 -11.70 -12.50 -11.21
CA GLY A 167 -12.91 -12.45 -10.37
C GLY A 167 -12.72 -11.63 -9.08
N ALA A 168 -13.77 -11.58 -8.26
CA ALA A 168 -13.70 -10.98 -6.94
C ALA A 168 -13.18 -12.00 -5.90
N VAL A 169 -12.25 -11.58 -5.06
CA VAL A 169 -11.74 -12.35 -3.93
C VAL A 169 -12.08 -11.60 -2.65
N SER A 170 -12.72 -12.28 -1.71
CA SER A 170 -13.02 -11.74 -0.38
C SER A 170 -12.30 -12.58 0.66
N ILE A 171 -11.45 -11.98 1.48
CA ILE A 171 -10.75 -12.64 2.59
C ILE A 171 -11.37 -12.06 3.86
N VAL A 172 -12.20 -12.85 4.53
CA VAL A 172 -12.94 -12.41 5.73
C VAL A 172 -12.02 -12.37 6.95
N GLY A 173 -11.06 -13.28 7.02
CA GLY A 173 -10.03 -13.33 8.05
C GLY A 173 -8.77 -12.59 7.61
N ASP A 174 -7.62 -13.06 8.13
CA ASP A 174 -6.33 -12.48 7.78
C ASP A 174 -5.83 -12.97 6.41
N LEU A 175 -5.07 -12.14 5.72
CA LEU A 175 -4.25 -12.55 4.59
C LEU A 175 -2.80 -12.70 5.07
N ASN A 176 -2.24 -13.90 5.00
CA ASN A 176 -0.85 -14.18 5.33
C ASN A 176 -0.09 -14.61 4.07
N VAL A 177 0.92 -13.84 3.67
CA VAL A 177 1.86 -14.23 2.61
C VAL A 177 3.19 -14.50 3.27
N GLU A 178 3.54 -15.78 3.45
CA GLU A 178 4.70 -16.18 4.24
C GLU A 178 6.04 -15.96 3.52
N ILE A 179 7.13 -16.04 4.29
CA ILE A 179 8.50 -15.84 3.79
C ILE A 179 8.77 -16.75 2.59
N GLY A 180 9.26 -16.17 1.50
CA GLY A 180 9.57 -16.87 0.25
C GLY A 180 8.38 -17.13 -0.68
N ALA A 181 7.14 -16.96 -0.19
CA ALA A 181 5.94 -17.12 -0.99
C ALA A 181 5.70 -15.90 -1.89
N ILE A 182 5.06 -16.12 -3.04
CA ILE A 182 4.64 -15.05 -3.95
C ILE A 182 3.15 -15.23 -4.25
N LEU A 183 2.34 -14.26 -3.83
CA LEU A 183 0.94 -14.13 -4.22
C LEU A 183 0.83 -13.06 -5.30
N ASN A 184 0.41 -13.46 -6.50
CA ASN A 184 0.08 -12.53 -7.58
C ASN A 184 -1.45 -12.36 -7.65
N LEU A 185 -1.93 -11.13 -7.61
CA LEU A 185 -3.35 -10.81 -7.66
C LEU A 185 -3.96 -11.04 -9.04
N GLY A 186 -3.14 -11.10 -10.09
CA GLY A 186 -3.63 -11.22 -11.45
C GLY A 186 -4.63 -10.10 -11.76
N SER A 187 -5.72 -10.43 -12.44
CA SER A 187 -6.82 -9.48 -12.69
C SER A 187 -7.90 -9.50 -11.59
N ALA A 188 -7.61 -10.10 -10.43
CA ALA A 188 -8.59 -10.22 -9.37
C ALA A 188 -8.71 -8.92 -8.56
N ASN A 189 -9.92 -8.61 -8.12
CA ASN A 189 -10.16 -7.57 -7.12
C ASN A 189 -10.16 -8.23 -5.75
N ILE A 190 -9.26 -7.84 -4.86
CA ILE A 190 -9.24 -8.40 -3.50
C ILE A 190 -9.84 -7.45 -2.48
N THR A 191 -10.55 -7.99 -1.50
CA THR A 191 -10.91 -7.30 -0.27
C THR A 191 -10.48 -8.14 0.92
N VAL A 192 -9.58 -7.61 1.75
CA VAL A 192 -9.16 -8.22 3.01
C VAL A 192 -9.85 -7.47 4.15
N THR A 193 -10.65 -8.19 4.93
CA THR A 193 -11.47 -7.58 5.99
C THR A 193 -10.67 -7.39 7.29
N GLN A 194 -9.79 -8.34 7.61
CA GLN A 194 -8.90 -8.26 8.76
C GLN A 194 -7.47 -7.89 8.31
N THR A 195 -6.46 -8.40 8.99
CA THR A 195 -5.07 -7.97 8.82
C THR A 195 -4.45 -8.62 7.59
N ALA A 196 -3.68 -7.85 6.82
CA ALA A 196 -2.82 -8.38 5.78
C ALA A 196 -1.36 -8.38 6.26
N ASN A 197 -0.78 -9.56 6.44
CA ASN A 197 0.60 -9.80 6.88
C ASN A 197 1.45 -10.29 5.71
N ILE A 198 2.30 -9.41 5.19
CA ILE A 198 3.14 -9.67 4.01
C ILE A 198 4.59 -9.90 4.45
N ARG A 199 4.99 -11.17 4.52
CA ARG A 199 6.37 -11.63 4.78
C ARG A 199 7.08 -12.15 3.52
N GLY A 200 6.30 -12.56 2.52
CA GLY A 200 6.72 -12.87 1.16
C GLY A 200 6.45 -11.73 0.19
N SER A 201 6.05 -12.02 -1.05
CA SER A 201 5.71 -10.99 -2.04
C SER A 201 4.23 -10.99 -2.36
N LEU A 202 3.58 -9.84 -2.21
CA LEU A 202 2.26 -9.55 -2.76
C LEU A 202 2.47 -8.72 -4.03
N ILE A 203 2.04 -9.23 -5.17
CA ILE A 203 2.29 -8.63 -6.48
C ILE A 203 0.98 -8.41 -7.23
N ASP A 204 0.84 -7.28 -7.91
CA ASP A 204 -0.18 -7.07 -8.94
C ASP A 204 0.50 -6.64 -10.24
N GLU A 205 0.39 -7.49 -11.27
CA GLU A 205 1.01 -7.27 -12.58
C GLU A 205 -0.03 -7.21 -13.71
N VAL A 206 -1.32 -7.09 -13.40
CA VAL A 206 -2.36 -7.06 -14.42
C VAL A 206 -3.21 -5.82 -14.23
N ASN A 207 -3.67 -5.24 -15.33
CA ASN A 207 -4.44 -4.01 -15.30
C ASN A 207 -5.86 -4.24 -14.73
N GLY A 208 -6.33 -3.29 -13.92
CA GLY A 208 -7.74 -3.14 -13.57
C GLY A 208 -8.14 -3.72 -12.20
N GLY A 209 -7.17 -4.01 -11.33
CA GLY A 209 -7.41 -4.48 -9.97
C GLY A 209 -7.80 -3.34 -9.00
N SER A 210 -8.80 -3.57 -8.16
CA SER A 210 -9.11 -2.76 -6.97
C SER A 210 -8.91 -3.61 -5.72
N ASN A 211 -7.80 -3.34 -5.03
CA ASN A 211 -7.29 -4.08 -3.89
C ASN A 211 -7.57 -3.28 -2.61
N GLN A 212 -8.42 -3.81 -1.74
CA GLN A 212 -8.89 -3.12 -0.54
C GLN A 212 -8.43 -3.85 0.72
N PHE A 213 -7.84 -3.12 1.67
CA PHE A 213 -7.39 -3.62 2.96
C PHE A 213 -8.12 -2.87 4.07
N GLN A 214 -9.08 -3.53 4.70
CA GLN A 214 -10.01 -2.90 5.65
C GLN A 214 -9.37 -2.66 7.02
N ALA A 215 -8.52 -3.58 7.48
CA ALA A 215 -7.73 -3.43 8.71
C ALA A 215 -6.24 -3.18 8.39
N GLU A 216 -5.36 -3.51 9.34
CA GLU A 216 -3.93 -3.23 9.22
C GLU A 216 -3.28 -3.95 8.04
N PHE A 217 -2.41 -3.22 7.33
CA PHE A 217 -1.57 -3.76 6.27
C PHE A 217 -0.11 -3.72 6.71
N ASN A 218 0.43 -4.89 7.05
CA ASN A 218 1.76 -5.06 7.62
C ASN A 218 2.71 -5.65 6.57
N VAL A 219 3.80 -4.94 6.25
CA VAL A 219 4.90 -5.48 5.44
C VAL A 219 6.09 -5.76 6.35
N PHE A 220 6.40 -7.04 6.57
CA PHE A 220 7.48 -7.50 7.45
C PHE A 220 8.84 -7.53 6.74
N PRO A 221 9.96 -7.62 7.46
CA PRO A 221 11.27 -7.84 6.84
C PRO A 221 11.27 -9.06 5.90
N GLY A 222 11.80 -8.89 4.68
CA GLY A 222 11.71 -9.87 3.59
C GLY A 222 10.41 -9.79 2.78
N GLY A 223 9.38 -9.16 3.35
CA GLY A 223 8.12 -8.85 2.71
C GLY A 223 8.24 -7.76 1.65
N ASN A 224 7.50 -7.92 0.55
CA ASN A 224 7.41 -6.95 -0.53
C ASN A 224 5.96 -6.79 -0.98
N LEU A 225 5.44 -5.57 -1.02
CA LEU A 225 4.34 -5.23 -1.93
C LEU A 225 4.96 -4.74 -3.23
N LYS A 226 4.55 -5.28 -4.38
CA LYS A 226 4.99 -4.87 -5.70
C LYS A 226 3.80 -4.61 -6.61
N ASP A 227 3.81 -3.45 -7.24
CA ASP A 227 2.86 -3.10 -8.28
C ASP A 227 3.67 -2.85 -9.55
N GLY A 228 3.50 -3.69 -10.57
CA GLY A 228 4.25 -3.52 -11.80
C GLY A 228 4.01 -4.61 -12.84
N ALA A 229 3.72 -4.19 -14.07
CA ALA A 229 4.03 -5.00 -15.25
C ALA A 229 4.76 -4.16 -16.29
N GLY A 230 5.17 -4.80 -17.37
CA GLY A 230 5.86 -4.16 -18.48
C GLY A 230 5.03 -3.15 -19.29
N VAL A 231 3.75 -2.94 -18.95
CA VAL A 231 2.81 -2.07 -19.68
C VAL A 231 2.09 -1.15 -18.70
N ALA A 232 1.66 0.03 -19.14
CA ALA A 232 0.89 0.98 -18.33
C ALA A 232 -0.34 0.30 -17.72
N ILE A 233 -0.35 0.19 -16.39
CA ILE A 233 -1.39 -0.44 -15.58
C ILE A 233 -2.06 0.61 -14.71
N ALA A 234 -3.35 0.46 -14.45
CA ALA A 234 -4.15 1.29 -13.56
C ALA A 234 -4.78 0.41 -12.48
N ASN A 235 -4.00 0.05 -11.45
CA ASN A 235 -4.54 -0.62 -10.27
C ASN A 235 -4.93 0.41 -9.19
N ALA A 236 -5.78 0.02 -8.25
CA ALA A 236 -6.13 0.83 -7.11
C ALA A 236 -5.86 0.06 -5.83
N TYR A 237 -4.97 0.56 -4.98
CA TYR A 237 -4.73 0.05 -3.64
C TYR A 237 -5.35 1.00 -2.62
N ILE A 238 -6.31 0.51 -1.85
CA ILE A 238 -7.05 1.31 -0.88
C ILE A 238 -6.81 0.72 0.51
N PHE A 239 -6.14 1.48 1.37
CA PHE A 239 -5.80 1.11 2.75
C PHE A 239 -6.72 1.85 3.72
N PHE A 240 -7.74 1.15 4.24
CA PHE A 240 -8.64 1.68 5.26
C PHE A 240 -8.03 1.59 6.66
N GLY A 241 -7.28 0.53 6.94
CA GLY A 241 -6.46 0.42 8.15
C GLY A 241 -5.07 1.03 7.97
N SER A 242 -4.30 1.01 9.06
CA SER A 242 -2.94 1.56 9.08
C SER A 242 -1.99 0.72 8.21
N VAL A 243 -1.04 1.39 7.57
CA VAL A 243 0.03 0.76 6.79
C VAL A 243 1.31 0.78 7.61
N ASN A 244 1.78 -0.41 8.01
CA ASN A 244 2.99 -0.59 8.82
C ASN A 244 4.07 -1.25 7.98
N VAL A 245 5.21 -0.56 7.82
CA VAL A 245 6.29 -0.97 6.91
C VAL A 245 7.55 -1.27 7.71
N LEU A 246 7.74 -2.55 8.00
CA LEU A 246 8.92 -3.12 8.65
C LEU A 246 9.90 -3.73 7.62
N GLY A 247 9.43 -4.02 6.41
CA GLY A 247 10.22 -4.50 5.27
C GLY A 247 10.22 -3.53 4.09
N ASN A 248 9.97 -4.03 2.88
CA ASN A 248 9.99 -3.21 1.66
C ASN A 248 8.58 -2.98 1.12
N PHE A 249 8.10 -1.74 1.19
CA PHE A 249 6.89 -1.33 0.49
C PHE A 249 7.30 -0.63 -0.81
N THR A 250 7.26 -1.35 -1.93
CA THR A 250 7.82 -0.87 -3.21
C THR A 250 6.86 -1.05 -4.38
N ALA A 251 6.16 -0.01 -4.80
CA ALA A 251 5.61 0.00 -6.15
C ALA A 251 6.77 0.37 -7.08
N ALA A 252 7.16 -0.48 -8.02
CA ALA A 252 8.26 -0.17 -8.93
C ALA A 252 7.87 -0.67 -10.32
N ALA A 253 7.30 0.23 -11.11
CA ALA A 253 6.98 -0.11 -12.49
C ALA A 253 8.16 0.16 -13.41
N ASN A 254 8.35 -0.77 -14.36
CA ASN A 254 9.35 -0.65 -15.43
C ASN A 254 8.89 0.31 -16.56
N SER A 255 7.66 0.83 -16.51
CA SER A 255 7.06 1.78 -17.44
C SER A 255 5.97 2.61 -16.73
N ALA A 256 5.38 3.61 -17.41
CA ALA A 256 4.39 4.55 -16.87
C ALA A 256 3.18 3.86 -16.22
N ASN A 257 3.31 3.51 -14.94
CA ASN A 257 2.25 2.91 -14.15
C ASN A 257 1.35 4.03 -13.60
N THR A 258 0.05 3.83 -13.80
CA THR A 258 -1.02 4.77 -13.46
C THR A 258 -1.81 4.32 -12.21
N SER A 259 -1.27 3.39 -11.43
CA SER A 259 -1.92 2.94 -10.21
C SER A 259 -2.18 4.05 -9.20
N THR A 260 -3.26 3.92 -8.45
CA THR A 260 -3.63 4.82 -7.37
C THR A 260 -3.37 4.15 -6.03
N PHE A 261 -2.58 4.81 -5.18
CA PHE A 261 -2.40 4.42 -3.78
C PHE A 261 -3.18 5.37 -2.90
N GLU A 262 -4.21 4.86 -2.25
CA GLU A 262 -5.10 5.62 -1.37
C GLU A 262 -4.94 5.18 0.09
N PHE A 263 -4.48 6.10 0.91
CA PHE A 263 -4.31 5.93 2.34
C PHE A 263 -5.46 6.63 3.08
N ARG A 264 -6.17 5.89 3.93
CA ARG A 264 -7.26 6.43 4.77
C ARG A 264 -6.92 6.42 6.27
N ASN A 265 -5.73 5.97 6.61
CA ASN A 265 -5.24 5.85 7.97
C ASN A 265 -3.72 6.07 8.01
N ALA A 266 -3.12 5.93 9.19
CA ALA A 266 -1.71 6.18 9.42
C ALA A 266 -0.78 5.32 8.55
N ILE A 267 0.36 5.90 8.18
CA ILE A 267 1.47 5.21 7.50
C ILE A 267 2.67 5.30 8.44
N THR A 268 3.26 4.16 8.79
CA THR A 268 4.41 4.09 9.68
C THR A 268 5.53 3.29 9.03
N THR A 269 6.71 3.89 8.87
CA THR A 269 7.95 3.14 8.56
C THR A 269 8.74 2.91 9.84
N PHE A 270 9.41 1.77 9.89
CA PHE A 270 10.28 1.37 11.00
C PHE A 270 11.75 1.37 10.55
N ALA A 271 12.67 1.44 11.51
CA ALA A 271 14.11 1.38 11.22
C ALA A 271 14.48 0.19 10.33
N GLY A 272 15.29 0.43 9.29
CA GLY A 272 15.72 -0.57 8.31
C GLY A 272 14.69 -0.94 7.23
N SER A 273 13.52 -0.30 7.22
CA SER A 273 12.50 -0.51 6.18
C SER A 273 12.72 0.39 4.96
N THR A 274 12.11 0.04 3.83
CA THR A 274 12.07 0.88 2.62
C THR A 274 10.63 1.19 2.25
N PHE A 275 10.30 2.46 2.08
CA PHE A 275 9.02 2.91 1.51
C PHE A 275 9.27 3.70 0.23
N ASN A 276 8.96 3.10 -0.92
CA ASN A 276 9.18 3.70 -2.22
C ASN A 276 8.04 3.38 -3.18
N LEU A 277 7.11 4.32 -3.37
CA LEU A 277 6.05 4.18 -4.36
C LEU A 277 6.53 4.76 -5.69
N ALA A 278 7.44 4.08 -6.35
CA ALA A 278 7.99 4.48 -7.63
C ALA A 278 6.96 4.33 -8.78
N ASN A 279 6.77 5.42 -9.54
CA ASN A 279 5.92 5.52 -10.73
C ASN A 279 4.46 5.06 -10.53
N ASN A 280 3.60 5.96 -10.08
CA ASN A 280 2.17 5.71 -9.89
C ASN A 280 1.35 6.80 -10.58
N GLY A 281 0.07 6.55 -10.81
CA GLY A 281 -0.84 7.52 -11.41
C GLY A 281 -1.38 8.53 -10.42
N GLN A 282 -1.52 8.16 -9.14
CA GLN A 282 -1.94 9.10 -8.10
C GLN A 282 -1.62 8.60 -6.68
N TYR A 283 -1.28 9.53 -5.79
CA TYR A 283 -1.30 9.31 -4.33
C TYR A 283 -2.48 10.07 -3.72
N ARG A 284 -3.26 9.40 -2.88
CA ARG A 284 -4.43 10.01 -2.25
C ARG A 284 -4.42 9.79 -0.74
N PHE A 285 -4.54 10.87 0.02
CA PHE A 285 -4.79 10.83 1.45
C PHE A 285 -6.25 11.20 1.68
N ALA A 286 -7.10 10.24 1.96
CA ALA A 286 -8.55 10.44 2.03
C ALA A 286 -9.14 9.73 3.25
N SER A 287 -9.50 10.49 4.28
CA SER A 287 -10.07 9.96 5.51
C SER A 287 -10.97 11.00 6.13
N ALA A 288 -12.00 10.52 6.84
CA ALA A 288 -12.80 11.37 7.71
C ALA A 288 -12.03 11.76 9.00
N SER A 289 -10.94 11.04 9.30
CA SER A 289 -10.09 11.26 10.47
C SER A 289 -8.72 11.82 10.08
N LEU A 290 -7.92 12.17 11.09
CA LEU A 290 -6.52 12.56 10.91
C LEU A 290 -5.70 11.37 10.36
N ILE A 291 -4.92 11.60 9.32
CA ILE A 291 -3.88 10.68 8.84
C ILE A 291 -2.53 11.13 9.40
N SER A 292 -1.81 10.21 10.03
CA SER A 292 -0.42 10.45 10.47
C SER A 292 0.56 9.71 9.58
N ILE A 293 1.56 10.42 9.05
CA ILE A 293 2.71 9.81 8.35
C ILE A 293 3.89 9.85 9.33
N ASN A 294 4.25 8.70 9.87
CA ASN A 294 5.30 8.54 10.88
C ASN A 294 6.52 7.89 10.24
N ALA A 295 7.51 8.69 9.85
CA ALA A 295 8.71 8.20 9.20
C ALA A 295 9.87 8.00 10.18
N GLN A 296 10.30 6.75 10.36
CA GLN A 296 11.61 6.42 10.97
C GLN A 296 12.71 6.28 9.93
N GLU A 297 12.32 6.00 8.68
CA GLU A 297 13.20 5.91 7.51
C GLU A 297 12.65 6.79 6.38
N ALA A 298 13.45 7.01 5.34
CA ALA A 298 13.03 7.85 4.21
C ALA A 298 11.81 7.25 3.51
N MET A 299 10.84 8.10 3.18
CA MET A 299 9.69 7.72 2.37
C MET A 299 9.75 8.46 1.03
N THR A 300 9.56 7.72 -0.05
CA THR A 300 9.48 8.30 -1.39
C THR A 300 8.13 7.97 -2.04
N PHE A 301 7.41 9.01 -2.44
CA PHE A 301 6.20 8.93 -3.24
C PHE A 301 6.54 9.39 -4.67
N GLY A 302 6.65 8.47 -5.62
CA GLY A 302 7.00 8.71 -7.04
C GLY A 302 8.48 8.54 -7.37
N LEU A 303 8.82 8.40 -8.66
CA LEU A 303 10.20 8.40 -9.14
C LEU A 303 10.64 9.79 -9.57
N SER A 304 11.95 10.05 -9.51
CA SER A 304 12.55 11.22 -10.12
C SER A 304 12.27 11.23 -11.63
N GLY A 305 11.58 12.26 -12.14
CA GLY A 305 11.26 12.43 -13.56
C GLY A 305 9.93 11.82 -14.00
N GLU A 306 9.37 10.86 -13.25
CA GLU A 306 8.11 10.19 -13.51
C GLU A 306 7.29 10.14 -12.21
N GLY A 307 6.54 11.20 -11.96
CA GLY A 307 5.79 11.36 -10.72
C GLY A 307 4.30 11.54 -10.94
N ALA A 308 3.56 11.37 -9.85
CA ALA A 308 2.11 11.35 -9.82
C ALA A 308 1.55 12.61 -9.14
N PRO A 309 0.34 13.07 -9.50
CA PRO A 309 -0.39 13.97 -8.63
C PRO A 309 -0.56 13.36 -7.22
N CYS A 310 -0.41 14.21 -6.21
CA CYS A 310 -0.74 13.91 -4.83
C CYS A 310 -1.99 14.70 -4.44
N VAL A 311 -3.00 14.04 -3.88
CA VAL A 311 -4.27 14.67 -3.48
C VAL A 311 -4.52 14.43 -1.99
N VAL A 312 -4.68 15.53 -1.25
CA VAL A 312 -4.97 15.54 0.19
C VAL A 312 -6.44 15.93 0.38
N SER A 313 -7.25 14.95 0.76
CA SER A 313 -8.68 15.03 1.10
C SER A 313 -8.93 14.59 2.54
N ALA A 314 -7.95 14.84 3.42
CA ALA A 314 -7.96 14.54 4.84
C ALA A 314 -7.04 15.54 5.54
N ASN A 315 -7.19 15.69 6.86
CA ASN A 315 -6.11 16.31 7.62
C ASN A 315 -4.94 15.33 7.68
N VAL A 316 -3.75 15.80 7.32
CA VAL A 316 -2.52 14.99 7.34
C VAL A 316 -1.50 15.67 8.24
N VAL A 317 -0.88 14.88 9.12
CA VAL A 317 0.26 15.31 9.92
C VAL A 317 1.45 14.39 9.60
N VAL A 318 2.58 15.00 9.26
CA VAL A 318 3.82 14.30 8.99
C VAL A 318 4.74 14.44 10.19
N ASN A 319 5.03 13.34 10.87
CA ASN A 319 5.93 13.28 12.00
C ASN A 319 7.19 12.49 11.64
N THR A 320 8.33 12.91 12.17
CA THR A 320 9.50 12.05 12.26
C THR A 320 9.93 11.91 13.70
N SER A 321 10.31 10.69 14.05
CA SER A 321 10.87 10.36 15.35
C SER A 321 12.35 10.03 15.17
N GLY A 322 13.23 10.75 15.87
CA GLY A 322 14.66 10.42 15.91
C GLY A 322 15.42 10.75 14.62
N SER A 323 16.25 9.81 14.15
CA SER A 323 17.08 9.92 12.94
C SER A 323 16.29 9.77 11.63
N GLY A 324 15.02 10.20 11.62
CA GLY A 324 14.07 9.93 10.54
C GLY A 324 14.62 10.26 9.15
N GLY A 325 14.04 9.67 8.11
CA GLY A 325 14.43 10.02 6.74
C GLY A 325 13.69 11.25 6.20
N VAL A 326 14.24 11.82 5.12
CA VAL A 326 13.53 12.83 4.32
C VAL A 326 12.31 12.18 3.68
N ILE A 327 11.17 12.88 3.70
CA ILE A 327 9.98 12.45 2.95
C ILE A 327 9.96 13.21 1.63
N THR A 328 9.92 12.49 0.52
CA THR A 328 9.97 13.06 -0.83
C THR A 328 8.71 12.74 -1.60
N PHE A 329 8.05 13.77 -2.12
CA PHE A 329 6.99 13.66 -3.11
C PHE A 329 7.53 14.05 -4.47
N ASN A 330 7.76 13.07 -5.34
CA ASN A 330 8.08 13.24 -6.74
C ASN A 330 6.78 13.28 -7.55
N LEU A 331 6.41 14.47 -8.02
CA LEU A 331 5.12 14.75 -8.63
C LEU A 331 5.14 14.69 -10.16
N GLY A 332 6.32 14.61 -10.79
CA GLY A 332 6.42 14.64 -12.25
C GLY A 332 5.83 15.94 -12.76
N SER A 333 4.85 15.87 -13.68
CA SER A 333 4.05 17.01 -14.14
C SER A 333 2.76 17.23 -13.33
N GLY A 334 2.46 16.35 -12.38
CA GLY A 334 1.28 16.40 -11.50
C GLY A 334 1.41 17.41 -10.37
N ASN A 335 0.29 17.73 -9.72
CA ASN A 335 0.26 18.69 -8.62
C ASN A 335 0.23 18.01 -7.25
N PHE A 336 0.72 18.70 -6.23
CA PHE A 336 0.37 18.42 -4.84
C PHE A 336 -0.84 19.27 -4.48
N THR A 337 -2.01 18.67 -4.37
CA THR A 337 -3.28 19.38 -4.17
C THR A 337 -3.82 19.14 -2.77
N ILE A 338 -4.06 20.22 -2.02
CA ILE A 338 -4.76 20.16 -0.73
C ILE A 338 -6.19 20.67 -0.94
N ASN A 339 -7.17 19.79 -0.78
CA ASN A 339 -8.56 20.12 -1.00
C ASN A 339 -9.11 21.06 0.08
N SER A 340 -10.18 21.79 -0.26
CA SER A 340 -10.86 22.72 0.65
C SER A 340 -11.26 22.04 1.96
N GLY A 341 -11.06 22.74 3.08
CA GLY A 341 -11.41 22.24 4.42
C GLY A 341 -10.37 21.31 5.04
N PHE A 342 -9.27 21.00 4.36
CA PHE A 342 -8.21 20.13 4.86
C PHE A 342 -6.89 20.86 5.05
N SER A 343 -6.04 20.27 5.89
CA SER A 343 -4.68 20.74 6.18
C SER A 343 -3.64 19.64 5.96
N PHE A 344 -2.43 20.07 5.56
CA PHE A 344 -1.25 19.22 5.52
C PHE A 344 -0.17 19.86 6.40
N SER A 345 0.13 19.22 7.53
CA SER A 345 1.04 19.73 8.56
C SER A 345 2.38 19.01 8.50
N ASN A 346 3.45 19.77 8.30
CA ASN A 346 4.81 19.26 8.30
C ASN A 346 5.46 19.45 9.68
N ASN A 347 5.67 18.35 10.41
CA ASN A 347 6.44 18.30 11.67
C ASN A 347 7.78 17.57 11.47
N ASN A 348 8.25 17.40 10.23
CA ASN A 348 9.44 16.61 9.91
C ASN A 348 10.77 17.34 10.19
N GLY A 349 10.91 17.99 11.34
CA GLY A 349 12.15 18.61 11.83
C GLY A 349 13.14 19.13 10.77
N SER A 350 14.43 18.93 11.00
CA SER A 350 15.48 19.43 10.09
C SER A 350 15.63 18.64 8.79
N LEU A 351 15.09 17.41 8.72
CA LEU A 351 15.19 16.53 7.56
C LEU A 351 14.22 16.96 6.47
N GLY A 352 13.02 17.36 6.89
CA GLY A 352 12.05 18.06 6.07
C GLY A 352 11.28 17.21 5.06
N ILE A 353 10.40 17.89 4.34
CA ILE A 353 9.66 17.35 3.21
C ILE A 353 10.23 17.97 1.94
N THR A 354 10.50 17.13 0.93
CA THR A 354 10.86 17.59 -0.41
C THR A 354 9.68 17.43 -1.35
N LEU A 355 9.26 18.52 -2.00
CA LEU A 355 8.34 18.50 -3.12
C LEU A 355 9.14 18.67 -4.42
N ASN A 356 9.25 17.60 -5.19
CA ASN A 356 10.02 17.54 -6.43
C ASN A 356 9.12 17.28 -7.64
N GLY A 357 9.47 17.83 -8.80
CA GLY A 357 8.64 17.75 -10.00
C GLY A 357 9.13 18.70 -11.10
N VAL A 358 8.56 18.52 -12.29
CA VAL A 358 8.77 19.36 -13.47
C VAL A 358 7.53 20.21 -13.71
N ALA A 359 7.68 21.35 -14.38
CA ALA A 359 6.53 22.15 -14.76
C ALA A 359 5.52 21.29 -15.57
N PRO A 360 4.20 21.39 -15.33
CA PRO A 360 3.53 22.42 -14.56
C PRO A 360 3.27 22.11 -13.06
N ALA A 361 3.96 21.12 -12.46
CA ALA A 361 3.74 20.74 -11.07
C ALA A 361 3.83 21.92 -10.09
N GLN A 362 2.90 21.97 -9.12
CA GLN A 362 2.83 22.98 -8.06
C GLN A 362 2.15 22.43 -6.79
N LEU A 363 2.35 23.12 -5.67
CA LEU A 363 1.50 23.02 -4.48
C LEU A 363 0.26 23.90 -4.66
N THR A 364 -0.93 23.29 -4.74
CA THR A 364 -2.20 23.94 -5.10
C THR A 364 -3.39 23.46 -4.26
N GLY A 365 -4.57 23.97 -4.56
CA GLY A 365 -5.82 23.65 -3.88
C GLY A 365 -6.21 24.68 -2.82
N ALA A 366 -7.44 24.59 -2.31
CA ALA A 366 -8.01 25.54 -1.36
C ALA A 366 -7.75 25.20 0.12
N GLY A 367 -7.09 24.07 0.39
CA GLY A 367 -6.64 23.70 1.73
C GLY A 367 -5.37 24.44 2.17
N THR A 368 -4.87 24.10 3.36
CA THR A 368 -3.75 24.81 4.01
C THR A 368 -2.54 23.91 4.19
N TRP A 369 -1.37 24.40 3.80
CA TRP A 369 -0.08 23.83 4.23
C TRP A 369 0.38 24.51 5.52
N ILE A 370 0.72 23.71 6.55
CA ILE A 370 1.20 24.22 7.84
C ILE A 370 2.65 23.77 8.03
N GLN A 371 3.58 24.72 8.20
CA GLN A 371 4.95 24.42 8.63
C GLN A 371 5.08 24.60 10.13
N ASN A 372 5.31 23.50 10.85
CA ASN A 372 5.50 23.53 12.29
C ASN A 372 6.96 23.79 12.70
N ASP A 373 7.21 23.92 13.99
CA ASP A 373 8.52 24.27 14.55
C ASP A 373 9.62 23.30 14.10
N ASN A 374 10.77 23.88 13.78
CA ASN A 374 11.99 23.26 13.26
C ASN A 374 11.82 22.52 11.94
N ALA A 375 10.62 22.46 11.36
CA ALA A 375 10.35 21.72 10.14
C ALA A 375 10.95 22.42 8.91
N VAL A 376 11.43 21.62 7.95
CA VAL A 376 11.96 22.10 6.68
C VAL A 376 11.02 21.70 5.52
N LEU A 377 10.72 22.65 4.63
CA LEU A 377 10.14 22.37 3.32
C LEU A 377 11.17 22.68 2.25
N ASN A 378 11.53 21.69 1.45
CA ASN A 378 12.34 21.83 0.25
C ASN A 378 11.43 21.82 -0.99
N TYR A 379 11.05 23.02 -1.44
CA TYR A 379 10.19 23.25 -2.59
C TYR A 379 11.00 23.33 -3.88
N GLN A 380 11.04 22.23 -4.64
CA GLN A 380 11.80 22.11 -5.89
C GLN A 380 10.94 22.29 -7.16
N LEU A 381 9.66 22.65 -7.00
CA LEU A 381 8.73 22.87 -8.12
C LEU A 381 8.94 24.24 -8.76
N ALA A 382 8.76 24.34 -10.07
CA ALA A 382 8.96 25.59 -10.82
C ALA A 382 7.86 26.64 -10.58
N ASN A 383 6.61 26.17 -10.42
CA ASN A 383 5.44 27.03 -10.34
C ASN A 383 5.21 27.57 -8.92
N GLN A 384 4.47 28.67 -8.84
CA GLN A 384 4.15 29.33 -7.58
C GLN A 384 3.24 28.42 -6.73
N ILE A 385 3.42 28.47 -5.42
CA ILE A 385 2.46 27.92 -4.47
C ILE A 385 1.16 28.72 -4.55
N SER A 386 0.03 28.04 -4.79
CA SER A 386 -1.31 28.65 -4.87
C SER A 386 -2.24 28.24 -3.73
N SER A 387 -1.81 27.33 -2.84
CA SER A 387 -2.54 26.99 -1.61
C SER A 387 -2.43 28.07 -0.54
N ALA A 388 -3.33 28.03 0.44
CA ALA A 388 -3.10 28.72 1.70
C ALA A 388 -1.88 28.11 2.41
N VAL A 389 -1.04 28.95 3.02
CA VAL A 389 0.17 28.51 3.71
C VAL A 389 0.34 29.22 5.04
N ASP A 390 0.84 28.50 6.04
CA ASP A 390 1.41 29.05 7.26
C ASP A 390 2.91 28.72 7.31
N PHE A 391 3.71 29.64 6.77
CA PHE A 391 5.17 29.56 6.81
C PHE A 391 5.78 30.50 7.85
N GLY A 392 4.99 31.39 8.46
CA GLY A 392 5.48 32.50 9.26
C GLY A 392 5.35 32.33 10.77
N SER A 393 4.42 31.48 11.24
CA SER A 393 4.02 31.42 12.65
C SER A 393 4.99 30.66 13.55
N ASN A 394 5.71 29.68 12.99
CA ASN A 394 6.57 28.74 13.72
C ASN A 394 8.04 28.91 13.32
N LEU A 395 9.00 28.46 14.15
CA LEU A 395 10.44 28.49 13.86
C LEU A 395 10.81 27.45 12.78
N ASN A 396 10.46 27.71 11.52
CA ASN A 396 10.61 26.75 10.42
C ASN A 396 11.45 27.32 9.27
N THR A 397 11.80 26.47 8.30
CA THR A 397 12.54 26.90 7.09
C THR A 397 11.85 26.43 5.81
N VAL A 398 11.62 27.36 4.89
CA VAL A 398 11.22 27.06 3.51
C VAL A 398 12.40 27.29 2.56
N ILE A 399 12.71 26.29 1.75
CA ILE A 399 13.79 26.32 0.77
C ILE A 399 13.18 26.26 -0.64
N TYR A 400 13.43 27.28 -1.45
CA TYR A 400 13.14 27.28 -2.88
C TYR A 400 14.36 26.75 -3.63
N GLY A 401 14.35 25.46 -3.94
CA GLY A 401 15.53 24.69 -4.33
C GLY A 401 15.51 24.11 -5.75
N SER A 402 14.61 24.51 -6.66
CA SER A 402 14.68 23.99 -8.03
C SER A 402 15.99 24.42 -8.71
N GLY A 403 16.54 23.62 -9.63
CA GLY A 403 17.62 24.09 -10.51
C GLY A 403 17.16 25.09 -11.57
N GLY A 404 15.85 25.11 -11.88
CA GLY A 404 15.26 26.00 -12.86
C GLY A 404 14.74 27.32 -12.28
N ASN A 405 14.13 28.13 -13.16
CA ASN A 405 13.39 29.31 -12.74
C ASN A 405 12.22 28.91 -11.85
N GLN A 406 12.00 29.66 -10.77
CA GLN A 406 10.89 29.46 -9.85
C GLN A 406 10.09 30.74 -9.64
N SER A 407 8.78 30.60 -9.54
CA SER A 407 7.91 31.66 -9.02
C SER A 407 7.78 31.50 -7.51
N ILE A 408 8.15 32.53 -6.76
CA ILE A 408 8.15 32.53 -5.30
C ILE A 408 6.84 33.15 -4.82
N LEU A 409 6.22 32.58 -3.79
CA LEU A 409 5.02 33.16 -3.19
C LEU A 409 5.42 34.37 -2.35
N GLY A 410 4.82 35.54 -2.64
CA GLY A 410 4.92 36.70 -1.76
C GLY A 410 4.05 36.50 -0.51
N THR A 411 4.66 36.12 0.60
CA THR A 411 4.00 35.90 1.90
C THR A 411 4.99 36.10 3.05
N THR A 412 4.57 35.77 4.26
CA THR A 412 5.41 35.72 5.46
C THR A 412 6.01 34.34 5.63
N TYR A 413 7.33 34.28 5.80
CA TYR A 413 8.11 33.11 6.15
C TYR A 413 8.77 33.34 7.50
N HIS A 414 9.08 32.27 8.23
CA HIS A 414 10.01 32.36 9.33
C HIS A 414 11.44 32.46 8.78
N HIS A 415 12.02 31.34 8.34
CA HIS A 415 13.24 31.35 7.53
C HIS A 415 12.92 31.04 6.07
N VAL A 416 13.60 31.72 5.15
CA VAL A 416 13.50 31.42 3.71
C VAL A 416 14.88 31.36 3.07
N THR A 417 15.12 30.31 2.30
CA THR A 417 16.36 30.11 1.55
C THR A 417 16.04 29.94 0.07
N PHE A 418 16.71 30.71 -0.77
CA PHE A 418 16.73 30.55 -2.23
C PHE A 418 18.01 29.82 -2.59
N ASN A 419 17.92 28.60 -3.12
CA ASN A 419 19.08 27.75 -3.35
C ASN A 419 19.15 27.22 -4.78
N ASN A 420 20.25 26.53 -5.09
CA ASN A 420 20.58 25.95 -6.39
C ASN A 420 20.68 27.01 -7.49
N ALA A 421 20.27 26.72 -8.72
CA ALA A 421 20.40 27.61 -9.86
C ALA A 421 19.05 28.27 -10.25
N GLY A 422 19.09 29.11 -11.28
CA GLY A 422 17.90 29.69 -11.89
C GLY A 422 17.37 30.95 -11.20
N THR A 423 16.43 31.61 -11.89
CA THR A 423 15.81 32.85 -11.42
C THR A 423 14.62 32.58 -10.50
N LYS A 424 14.71 33.06 -9.26
CA LYS A 424 13.67 32.99 -8.22
C LYS A 424 12.88 34.30 -8.23
N THR A 425 11.73 34.33 -8.90
CA THR A 425 10.98 35.58 -9.17
C THR A 425 9.87 35.80 -8.16
N LEU A 426 9.84 36.97 -7.51
CA LEU A 426 9.09 37.13 -6.26
C LEU A 426 7.54 37.22 -6.32
N LYS A 427 6.79 37.51 -7.37
CA LYS A 427 5.28 37.59 -7.37
C LYS A 427 4.53 38.48 -6.34
N GLY A 428 5.06 38.85 -5.17
CA GLY A 428 4.41 39.71 -4.16
C GLY A 428 5.40 40.31 -3.16
N ASN A 429 4.94 40.81 -2.02
CA ASN A 429 5.83 41.24 -0.93
C ASN A 429 6.32 40.02 -0.13
N LEU A 430 7.54 40.07 0.38
CA LEU A 430 8.10 39.02 1.23
C LEU A 430 8.40 39.57 2.62
N ILE A 431 8.00 38.81 3.65
CA ILE A 431 8.41 39.05 5.04
C ILE A 431 9.15 37.81 5.51
N ALA A 432 10.35 37.96 6.04
CA ALA A 432 11.11 36.92 6.73
C ALA A 432 11.24 37.30 8.21
N ASN A 433 10.52 36.59 9.09
CA ASN A 433 10.58 36.80 10.53
C ASN A 433 11.94 36.40 11.13
N GLY A 434 12.70 35.55 10.43
CA GLY A 434 14.08 35.20 10.70
C GLY A 434 14.98 35.49 9.50
N ASP A 435 15.97 34.62 9.29
CA ASP A 435 16.96 34.74 8.21
C ASP A 435 16.37 34.61 6.80
N LEU A 436 16.90 35.42 5.88
CA LEU A 436 16.78 35.26 4.44
C LEU A 436 18.15 34.92 3.84
N ARG A 437 18.24 33.79 3.12
CA ARG A 437 19.47 33.35 2.46
C ARG A 437 19.29 33.19 0.95
N ILE A 438 20.29 33.57 0.17
CA ILE A 438 20.39 33.31 -1.27
C ILE A 438 21.70 32.56 -1.50
N LEU A 439 21.63 31.27 -1.80
CA LEU A 439 22.78 30.37 -1.86
C LEU A 439 22.92 29.73 -3.26
N GLY A 440 24.02 29.00 -3.46
CA GLY A 440 24.33 28.39 -4.75
C GLY A 440 24.57 29.43 -5.85
N THR A 441 23.92 29.24 -6.99
CA THR A 441 23.93 30.16 -8.14
C THR A 441 22.56 30.79 -8.38
N ALA A 442 21.71 30.83 -7.35
CA ALA A 442 20.36 31.32 -7.44
C ALA A 442 20.35 32.83 -7.69
N ILE A 443 19.42 33.28 -8.53
CA ILE A 443 19.18 34.70 -8.77
C ILE A 443 17.86 35.05 -8.10
N LEU A 444 17.88 35.67 -6.92
CA LEU A 444 16.67 36.23 -6.33
C LEU A 444 16.29 37.49 -7.10
N ASN A 445 15.19 37.39 -7.84
CA ASN A 445 14.71 38.46 -8.70
C ASN A 445 13.48 39.15 -8.11
N THR A 446 13.70 40.38 -7.64
CA THR A 446 12.64 41.29 -7.20
C THR A 446 12.27 42.32 -8.27
N LEU A 447 12.91 42.25 -9.45
CA LEU A 447 12.67 43.13 -10.59
C LEU A 447 11.32 42.79 -11.24
N ASP A 448 10.32 43.55 -10.82
CA ASP A 448 9.12 43.79 -11.60
C ASP A 448 8.90 45.29 -11.55
N VAL A 449 9.33 46.00 -12.60
CA VAL A 449 9.27 47.47 -12.62
C VAL A 449 7.83 48.01 -12.48
N SER A 450 6.84 47.16 -12.74
CA SER A 450 5.41 47.49 -12.58
C SER A 450 4.88 47.24 -11.16
N LEU A 451 5.59 46.48 -10.33
CA LEU A 451 5.16 46.09 -8.98
C LEU A 451 6.28 46.33 -7.96
N GLN A 452 6.05 47.27 -7.03
CA GLN A 452 6.96 47.51 -5.91
C GLN A 452 6.93 46.34 -4.92
N ARG A 453 7.76 45.32 -5.15
CA ARG A 453 7.88 44.14 -4.28
C ARG A 453 8.84 44.43 -3.14
N ASN A 454 8.29 44.66 -1.96
CA ASN A 454 9.05 44.93 -0.75
C ASN A 454 9.53 43.63 -0.09
N VAL A 455 10.70 43.71 0.56
CA VAL A 455 11.28 42.62 1.36
C VAL A 455 11.51 43.16 2.77
N SER A 456 10.92 42.53 3.79
CA SER A 456 11.17 42.83 5.20
C SER A 456 11.85 41.66 5.88
N ILE A 457 12.91 41.90 6.65
CA ILE A 457 13.73 40.85 7.26
C ILE A 457 13.98 41.19 8.72
N SER A 458 13.62 40.28 9.62
CA SER A 458 13.85 40.39 11.07
C SER A 458 15.02 39.52 11.55
N GLY A 459 15.62 38.68 10.70
CA GLY A 459 16.88 37.96 10.96
C GLY A 459 18.06 38.48 10.13
N ASN A 460 19.00 37.60 9.79
CA ASN A 460 20.15 37.94 8.94
C ASN A 460 19.82 37.88 7.46
N LEU A 461 20.54 38.66 6.67
CA LEU A 461 20.49 38.64 5.21
C LEU A 461 21.83 38.11 4.66
N GLU A 462 21.79 36.99 3.96
CA GLU A 462 22.99 36.33 3.44
C GLU A 462 22.88 36.02 1.95
N ARG A 463 23.95 36.29 1.20
CA ARG A 463 24.14 35.90 -0.20
C ARG A 463 25.43 35.09 -0.33
N GLY A 464 25.35 33.91 -0.92
CA GLY A 464 26.52 33.12 -1.29
C GLY A 464 27.34 33.81 -2.38
N SER A 465 28.63 33.48 -2.50
CA SER A 465 29.57 34.16 -3.40
C SER A 465 29.17 34.15 -4.88
N SER A 466 28.39 33.17 -5.31
CA SER A 466 27.93 33.01 -6.69
C SER A 466 26.44 33.31 -6.88
N ALA A 467 25.73 33.63 -5.80
CA ALA A 467 24.33 33.99 -5.84
C ALA A 467 24.16 35.47 -6.23
N VAL A 468 23.01 35.81 -6.80
CA VAL A 468 22.70 37.16 -7.27
C VAL A 468 21.41 37.66 -6.62
N PHE A 469 21.41 38.93 -6.22
CA PHE A 469 20.21 39.65 -5.78
C PHE A 469 19.93 40.78 -6.78
N ASN A 470 18.87 40.61 -7.58
CA ASN A 470 18.41 41.67 -8.48
C ASN A 470 17.39 42.53 -7.74
N GLN A 471 17.88 43.65 -7.22
CA GLN A 471 17.06 44.70 -6.61
C GLN A 471 16.06 45.21 -7.65
N GLY A 472 14.77 45.09 -7.39
CA GLY A 472 13.73 45.77 -8.15
C GLY A 472 13.65 47.25 -7.75
N THR A 473 12.47 47.82 -7.89
CA THR A 473 12.15 49.17 -7.35
C THR A 473 11.58 49.12 -5.93
N GLY A 474 11.43 47.93 -5.36
CA GLY A 474 10.94 47.73 -4.01
C GLY A 474 11.95 48.11 -2.93
N ARG A 475 11.45 48.33 -1.71
CA ARG A 475 12.28 48.60 -0.53
C ARG A 475 12.68 47.30 0.16
N VAL A 476 13.92 47.23 0.62
CA VAL A 476 14.39 46.24 1.60
C VAL A 476 14.37 46.88 2.99
N THR A 477 13.71 46.24 3.96
CA THR A 477 13.59 46.71 5.34
C THR A 477 14.24 45.72 6.30
N LEU A 478 15.15 46.20 7.14
CA LEU A 478 15.78 45.44 8.22
C LEU A 478 15.15 45.87 9.53
N ASN A 479 14.25 45.02 10.07
CA ASN A 479 13.32 45.38 11.14
C ASN A 479 13.50 44.56 12.42
N ALA A 480 14.66 43.94 12.66
CA ALA A 480 14.87 43.19 13.89
C ALA A 480 14.97 44.12 15.12
N PRO A 481 14.51 43.67 16.29
CA PRO A 481 14.80 44.35 17.56
C PRO A 481 16.26 44.14 18.00
N THR A 482 16.94 43.14 17.42
CA THR A 482 18.33 42.78 17.73
C THR A 482 19.27 43.19 16.60
N GLN A 483 20.56 42.92 16.79
CA GLN A 483 21.57 43.10 15.75
C GLN A 483 21.28 42.20 14.53
N GLN A 484 21.39 42.75 13.32
CA GLN A 484 21.28 42.01 12.05
C GLN A 484 22.62 42.06 11.31
N SER A 485 22.95 40.98 10.60
CA SER A 485 24.09 40.96 9.67
C SER A 485 23.63 40.95 8.22
N ILE A 486 24.40 41.65 7.37
CA ILE A 486 24.32 41.55 5.91
C ILE A 486 25.63 40.95 5.42
N LYS A 487 25.55 39.82 4.69
CA LYS A 487 26.72 39.09 4.17
C LYS A 487 26.62 38.84 2.68
N GLY A 488 27.72 39.07 1.95
CA GLY A 488 27.90 38.54 0.60
C GLY A 488 27.74 39.55 -0.53
N GLY A 489 27.77 40.87 -0.27
CA GLY A 489 27.62 41.91 -1.30
C GLY A 489 26.18 42.10 -1.74
N PHE A 490 25.60 43.27 -1.52
CA PHE A 490 24.25 43.59 -2.02
C PHE A 490 24.23 45.01 -2.53
N THR A 491 23.50 45.22 -3.63
CA THR A 491 23.02 46.54 -3.99
C THR A 491 21.55 46.61 -3.56
N PHE A 492 21.12 47.76 -3.04
CA PHE A 492 19.70 48.04 -2.79
C PHE A 492 19.21 49.28 -3.55
N TYR A 493 18.00 49.22 -4.13
CA TYR A 493 17.32 50.42 -4.64
C TYR A 493 17.00 51.36 -3.48
N LYS A 494 16.44 50.79 -2.41
CA LYS A 494 16.20 51.48 -1.14
C LYS A 494 16.34 50.50 0.02
N LEU A 495 17.32 50.73 0.88
CA LEU A 495 17.48 50.03 2.15
C LEU A 495 16.95 50.91 3.29
N VAL A 496 16.12 50.35 4.17
CA VAL A 496 15.63 51.02 5.37
C VAL A 496 15.93 50.16 6.59
N SER A 497 16.56 50.76 7.60
CA SER A 497 16.72 50.17 8.93
C SER A 497 15.60 50.68 9.83
N ALA A 498 15.01 49.83 10.66
CA ALA A 498 14.27 50.32 11.82
C ALA A 498 15.21 51.12 12.74
N ALA A 499 14.69 52.17 13.39
CA ALA A 499 15.51 53.08 14.19
C ALA A 499 16.26 52.41 15.36
N THR A 500 15.87 51.18 15.72
CA THR A 500 16.44 50.41 16.83
C THR A 500 17.41 49.30 16.39
N SER A 501 17.53 48.98 15.10
CA SER A 501 18.40 47.88 14.66
C SER A 501 19.85 48.34 14.48
N ARG A 502 20.79 47.59 15.10
CA ARG A 502 22.22 47.70 14.80
C ARG A 502 22.53 46.80 13.61
N ILE A 503 22.91 47.39 12.48
CA ILE A 503 23.34 46.64 11.30
C ILE A 503 24.85 46.40 11.39
N ILE A 504 25.27 45.14 11.31
CA ILE A 504 26.67 44.78 11.07
C ILE A 504 26.83 44.40 9.61
N LEU A 505 27.76 45.09 8.97
CA LEU A 505 28.20 44.78 7.62
C LEU A 505 29.41 43.86 7.74
N ASP A 506 29.37 42.73 7.05
CA ASP A 506 30.55 41.90 6.92
C ASP A 506 31.65 42.72 6.22
N PRO A 507 32.90 42.77 6.74
CA PRO A 507 33.98 43.57 6.16
C PRO A 507 34.29 43.23 4.69
N THR A 508 33.82 42.08 4.21
CA THR A 508 33.97 41.64 2.81
C THR A 508 32.82 42.09 1.90
N THR A 509 31.81 42.80 2.42
CA THR A 509 30.59 43.19 1.69
C THR A 509 30.71 44.63 1.16
N PRO A 510 30.98 44.84 -0.13
CA PRO A 510 30.77 46.15 -0.75
C PRO A 510 29.26 46.45 -0.79
N ILE A 511 28.88 47.68 -0.42
CA ILE A 511 27.50 48.20 -0.44
C ILE A 511 27.41 49.31 -1.47
#